data_AF-A0A818LZ62-F1
#
_entry.id   AF-A0A818LZ62-F1
#
_cell.length_a   1.000
_cell.length_b   1.000
_cell.length_c   1.000
_cell.angle_alpha   90.00
_cell.angle_beta   90.00
_cell.angle_gamma   90.00
#
_symmetry.space_group_name_H-M   'P 1'
#
loop_
_entity.id
_entity.type
_entity.pdbx_description
1 polymer ?
#
loop_
_entity_poly.entity_id
_entity_poly.type
_entity_poly.pdbx_seq_one_letter_code
_entity_poly.pdbx_strand_id
1 'polypeptide(L)'
;MFFGYCDQCLKVLVHGRDEPFVCNQCPYEFFVCNKCIAHMPRQHPSMHTFSKSEWHNVAFKLAHDLKHFGILCDGCGTKSFGGTRHRCQRCDTSFDLCEKCIGTTPKNHTFKIISNRYLRACNHKLLAQRVLEVIYPSLVDSNSYALATTPTDTVYIAKSSLPNAGLGVFASRRIARFSYFGPYVGYKRSVDLIHGASSYAWNVLDKSGNVMYYIDAVDPKNSNWLRFVNCPNNFAQRNLMSLVYHGDIFYLSIRNIEVGEELLVYYGDAYAEKLGIDTKQFQ
;
A
#
# COMPACT_ATOMS: atom_id res chain seq x y z
N MET A 1 -25.18 5.19 7.93
CA MET A 1 -25.03 4.74 6.53
C MET A 1 -23.95 3.66 6.53
N PHE A 2 -24.31 2.41 6.24
CA PHE A 2 -23.36 1.30 6.22
C PHE A 2 -22.76 1.14 4.82
N PHE A 3 -21.47 0.84 4.75
CA PHE A 3 -20.78 0.57 3.49
C PHE A 3 -19.73 -0.52 3.69
N GLY A 4 -19.45 -1.26 2.63
CA GLY A 4 -18.44 -2.31 2.57
C GLY A 4 -17.60 -2.17 1.31
N TYR A 5 -16.65 -3.08 1.12
CA TYR A 5 -15.79 -3.10 -0.07
C TYR A 5 -15.84 -4.49 -0.69
N CYS A 6 -15.98 -4.57 -2.01
CA CYS A 6 -15.80 -5.81 -2.74
C CYS A 6 -14.37 -6.36 -2.53
N ASP A 7 -14.20 -7.57 -2.01
CA ASP A 7 -12.88 -8.17 -1.78
C ASP A 7 -12.13 -8.49 -3.09
N GLN A 8 -12.83 -8.49 -4.24
CA GLN A 8 -12.22 -8.71 -5.56
C GLN A 8 -11.78 -7.44 -6.28
N CYS A 9 -12.54 -6.34 -6.20
CA CYS A 9 -12.27 -5.13 -6.99
C CYS A 9 -12.25 -3.83 -6.18
N LEU A 10 -12.44 -3.92 -4.87
CA LEU A 10 -12.42 -2.80 -3.93
C LEU A 10 -13.49 -1.73 -4.18
N LYS A 11 -14.46 -1.99 -5.07
CA LYS A 11 -15.63 -1.12 -5.23
C LYS A 11 -16.30 -0.92 -3.88
N VAL A 12 -16.53 0.33 -3.50
CA VAL A 12 -17.36 0.70 -2.36
C VAL A 12 -18.79 0.24 -2.63
N LEU A 13 -19.32 -0.59 -1.74
CA LEU A 13 -20.69 -1.06 -1.74
C LEU A 13 -21.46 -0.28 -0.69
N VAL A 14 -22.61 0.25 -1.05
CA VAL A 14 -23.40 1.10 -0.16
C VAL A 14 -24.73 0.43 0.16
N HIS A 15 -25.06 0.38 1.45
CA HIS A 15 -26.32 -0.16 1.95
C HIS A 15 -27.52 0.49 1.26
N GLY A 16 -28.44 -0.32 0.75
CA GLY A 16 -29.63 0.12 0.02
C GLY A 16 -29.39 0.49 -1.45
N ARG A 17 -28.14 0.43 -1.94
CA ARG A 17 -27.79 0.62 -3.36
C ARG A 17 -27.11 -0.58 -4.00
N ASP A 18 -26.31 -1.32 -3.24
CA ASP A 18 -25.60 -2.50 -3.71
C ASP A 18 -26.04 -3.75 -2.94
N GLU A 19 -25.94 -4.92 -3.58
CA GLU A 19 -26.16 -6.24 -2.95
C GLU A 19 -24.90 -7.10 -3.13
N PRO A 20 -24.12 -7.35 -2.06
CA PRO A 20 -22.94 -8.21 -2.14
C PRO A 20 -23.28 -9.70 -2.13
N PHE A 21 -22.38 -10.50 -2.70
CA PHE A 21 -22.37 -11.95 -2.59
C PHE A 21 -21.30 -12.39 -1.60
N VAL A 22 -21.61 -13.26 -0.65
CA VAL A 22 -20.67 -13.81 0.34
C VAL A 22 -20.33 -15.26 0.00
N CYS A 23 -19.08 -15.64 0.19
CA CYS A 23 -18.63 -17.03 0.11
C CYS A 23 -19.08 -17.80 1.35
N ASN A 24 -19.70 -18.97 1.16
CA ASN A 24 -20.27 -19.77 2.26
C ASN A 24 -19.23 -20.67 2.95
N GLN A 25 -18.04 -20.81 2.39
CA GLN A 25 -17.02 -21.77 2.82
C GLN A 25 -15.72 -21.12 3.33
N CYS A 26 -15.51 -19.83 3.06
CA CYS A 26 -14.31 -19.16 3.53
C CYS A 26 -14.39 -18.85 5.03
N PRO A 27 -13.39 -19.26 5.83
CA PRO A 27 -13.33 -18.94 7.27
C PRO A 27 -13.08 -17.45 7.53
N TYR A 28 -12.61 -16.72 6.50
CA TYR A 28 -12.49 -15.27 6.48
C TYR A 28 -13.45 -14.76 5.42
N GLU A 29 -14.61 -14.30 5.87
CA GLU A 29 -15.82 -14.15 5.07
C GLU A 29 -15.65 -13.19 3.89
N PHE A 30 -15.29 -13.77 2.74
CA PHE A 30 -14.98 -13.12 1.49
C PHE A 30 -16.28 -12.76 0.76
N PHE A 31 -16.47 -11.48 0.43
CA PHE A 31 -17.65 -11.01 -0.30
C PHE A 31 -17.30 -10.11 -1.48
N VAL A 32 -18.07 -10.27 -2.56
CA VAL A 32 -17.83 -9.61 -3.84
C VAL A 32 -19.05 -8.83 -4.31
N CYS A 33 -18.80 -7.80 -5.11
CA CYS A 33 -19.87 -7.06 -5.75
C CYS A 33 -20.53 -7.88 -6.87
N ASN A 34 -21.70 -7.42 -7.30
CA ASN A 34 -22.47 -8.06 -8.36
C ASN A 34 -21.73 -8.19 -9.71
N LYS A 35 -20.70 -7.37 -9.97
CA LYS A 35 -19.86 -7.55 -11.17
C LYS A 35 -18.82 -8.66 -11.00
N CYS A 36 -18.26 -8.78 -9.80
CA CYS A 36 -17.14 -9.68 -9.55
C CYS A 36 -17.56 -11.13 -9.31
N ILE A 37 -18.82 -11.37 -8.94
CA ILE A 37 -19.33 -12.74 -8.73
C ILE A 37 -19.15 -13.64 -9.96
N ALA A 38 -19.28 -13.09 -11.17
CA ALA A 38 -19.11 -13.82 -12.42
C ALA A 38 -17.69 -14.38 -12.62
N HIS A 39 -16.69 -13.84 -11.91
CA HIS A 39 -15.30 -14.30 -12.00
C HIS A 39 -14.94 -15.36 -10.96
N MET A 40 -15.76 -15.53 -9.92
CA MET A 40 -15.45 -16.41 -8.79
C MET A 40 -15.22 -17.88 -9.17
N PRO A 41 -15.96 -18.49 -10.13
CA PRO A 41 -15.69 -19.86 -10.55
C PRO A 41 -14.26 -20.10 -11.08
N ARG A 42 -13.56 -19.04 -11.51
CA ARG A 42 -12.17 -19.12 -12.01
C ARG A 42 -11.14 -18.51 -11.06
N GLN A 43 -11.54 -17.55 -10.23
CA GLN A 43 -10.64 -16.72 -9.42
C GLN A 43 -10.75 -17.00 -7.91
N HIS A 44 -11.59 -17.96 -7.51
CA HIS A 44 -11.79 -18.41 -6.14
C HIS A 44 -11.82 -19.94 -6.13
N PRO A 45 -11.48 -20.63 -5.02
CA PRO A 45 -11.55 -22.08 -4.94
C PRO A 45 -12.88 -22.60 -5.48
N SER A 46 -12.82 -23.48 -6.48
CA SER A 46 -13.99 -23.92 -7.25
C SER A 46 -15.03 -24.67 -6.42
N MET A 47 -14.62 -25.23 -5.29
CA MET A 47 -15.48 -25.92 -4.33
C MET A 47 -16.29 -24.96 -3.44
N HIS A 48 -15.98 -23.65 -3.48
CA HIS A 48 -16.66 -22.65 -2.70
C HIS A 48 -17.83 -22.05 -3.49
N THR A 49 -18.93 -21.83 -2.76
CA THR A 49 -20.20 -21.33 -3.29
C THR A 49 -20.49 -19.96 -2.72
N PHE A 50 -21.29 -19.19 -3.45
CA PHE A 50 -21.62 -17.82 -3.06
C PHE A 50 -23.14 -17.65 -2.97
N SER A 51 -23.55 -16.90 -1.95
CA SER A 51 -24.96 -16.53 -1.73
C SER A 51 -25.09 -15.02 -1.67
N LYS A 52 -26.23 -14.47 -2.11
CA LYS A 52 -26.55 -13.06 -1.82
C LYS A 52 -26.64 -12.88 -0.31
N SER A 53 -26.01 -11.82 0.23
CA SER A 53 -26.04 -11.55 1.66
C SER A 53 -26.89 -10.32 1.98
N GLU A 54 -27.69 -10.42 3.05
CA GLU A 54 -28.29 -9.25 3.67
C GLU A 54 -27.22 -8.37 4.33
N TRP A 55 -27.42 -7.06 4.27
CA TRP A 55 -26.49 -6.08 4.82
C TRP A 55 -26.34 -6.16 6.35
N HIS A 56 -27.36 -6.63 7.07
CA HIS A 56 -27.29 -6.80 8.52
C HIS A 56 -26.20 -7.84 8.90
N ASN A 57 -26.08 -8.92 8.12
CA ASN A 57 -25.02 -9.91 8.31
C ASN A 57 -23.65 -9.31 7.97
N VAL A 58 -23.55 -8.55 6.88
CA VAL A 58 -22.31 -7.87 6.46
C VAL A 58 -21.83 -6.87 7.52
N ALA A 59 -22.72 -6.06 8.07
CA ALA A 59 -22.39 -5.04 9.08
C ALA A 59 -22.02 -5.65 10.44
N PHE A 60 -22.72 -6.70 10.88
CA PHE A 60 -22.47 -7.38 12.16
C PHE A 60 -21.15 -8.17 12.14
N LYS A 61 -20.80 -8.76 10.99
CA LYS A 61 -19.52 -9.47 10.77
C LYS A 61 -18.35 -8.52 10.54
N LEU A 62 -18.57 -7.38 9.86
CA LEU A 62 -17.56 -6.31 9.75
C LEU A 62 -17.09 -5.79 11.12
N ALA A 63 -17.92 -5.87 12.16
CA ALA A 63 -17.59 -5.39 13.50
C ALA A 63 -16.82 -6.42 14.34
N HIS A 64 -17.05 -7.73 14.16
CA HIS A 64 -16.41 -8.80 14.93
C HIS A 64 -14.99 -9.18 14.44
N ASP A 65 -14.68 -8.97 13.16
CA ASP A 65 -13.41 -9.39 12.54
C ASP A 65 -12.37 -8.27 12.34
N LEU A 66 -12.54 -7.11 12.97
CA LEU A 66 -11.59 -5.99 12.92
C LEU A 66 -10.31 -6.33 13.69
N LYS A 67 -9.38 -7.02 13.02
CA LYS A 67 -8.03 -7.30 13.52
C LYS A 67 -7.03 -6.27 13.01
N HIS A 68 -6.13 -5.83 13.89
CA HIS A 68 -5.00 -4.98 13.54
C HIS A 68 -3.84 -5.82 12.99
N PHE A 69 -4.00 -6.35 11.79
CA PHE A 69 -2.99 -7.22 11.17
C PHE A 69 -1.60 -6.57 11.07
N GLY A 70 -0.57 -7.36 11.31
CA GLY A 70 0.83 -6.90 11.31
C GLY A 70 1.24 -6.13 12.56
N ILE A 71 0.31 -5.89 13.50
CA ILE A 71 0.58 -5.23 14.78
C ILE A 71 0.71 -6.29 15.87
N LEU A 72 1.77 -6.17 16.68
CA LEU A 72 2.00 -6.98 17.87
C LEU A 72 1.45 -6.23 19.08
N CYS A 73 0.79 -6.91 20.00
CA CYS A 73 0.57 -6.36 21.34
C CYS A 73 1.85 -6.53 22.16
N ASP A 74 2.49 -5.45 22.60
CA ASP A 74 3.72 -5.51 23.41
C ASP A 74 3.48 -6.08 24.82
N GLY A 75 2.24 -6.03 25.31
CA GLY A 75 1.88 -6.56 26.63
C GLY A 75 1.71 -8.08 26.67
N CYS A 76 1.15 -8.69 25.63
CA CYS A 76 0.85 -10.13 25.61
C CYS A 76 1.44 -10.90 24.42
N GLY A 77 2.18 -10.23 23.53
CA GLY A 77 2.77 -10.82 22.33
C GLY A 77 1.74 -11.26 21.27
N THR A 78 0.45 -10.98 21.46
CA THR A 78 -0.58 -11.40 20.49
C THR A 78 -0.39 -10.63 19.19
N LYS A 79 -0.14 -11.35 18.09
CA LYS A 79 -0.05 -10.79 16.74
C LYS A 79 -1.44 -10.60 16.16
N SER A 80 -1.65 -9.50 15.44
CA SER A 80 -2.87 -9.23 14.68
C SER A 80 -4.15 -9.34 15.53
N PHE A 81 -4.14 -8.71 16.70
CA PHE A 81 -5.25 -8.79 17.66
C PHE A 81 -6.49 -8.02 17.18
N GLY A 82 -7.66 -8.52 17.57
CA GLY A 82 -8.94 -7.84 17.37
C GLY A 82 -9.29 -6.85 18.47
N GLY A 83 -10.27 -5.99 18.22
CA GLY A 83 -10.76 -5.01 19.19
C GLY A 83 -10.01 -3.68 19.15
N THR A 84 -10.03 -2.92 20.24
CA THR A 84 -9.42 -1.59 20.27
C THR A 84 -7.89 -1.65 20.35
N ARG A 85 -7.20 -0.93 19.45
CA ARG A 85 -5.75 -0.71 19.53
C ARG A 85 -5.42 0.58 20.29
N HIS A 86 -4.54 0.46 21.26
CA HIS A 86 -4.01 1.56 22.05
C HIS A 86 -2.54 1.76 21.72
N ARG A 87 -2.20 2.86 21.06
CA ARG A 87 -0.80 3.17 20.73
C ARG A 87 -0.24 4.18 21.71
N CYS A 88 0.94 3.92 22.27
CA CYS A 88 1.62 4.88 23.12
C CYS A 88 1.98 6.15 22.34
N GLN A 89 1.78 7.32 22.94
CA GLN A 89 2.12 8.61 22.33
C GLN A 89 3.52 9.11 22.69
N ARG A 90 4.20 8.44 23.62
CA ARG A 90 5.51 8.85 24.16
C ARG A 90 6.66 7.92 23.78
N CYS A 91 6.37 6.68 23.38
CA CYS A 91 7.41 5.73 22.97
C CYS A 91 7.70 5.90 21.47
N ASP A 92 8.97 6.03 21.11
CA ASP A 92 9.44 6.19 19.72
C ASP A 92 9.37 4.89 18.91
N THR A 93 9.36 3.73 19.58
CA THR A 93 9.03 2.43 18.98
C THR A 93 7.51 2.23 19.02
N SER A 94 6.95 1.53 18.03
CA SER A 94 5.51 1.29 17.88
C SER A 94 4.94 0.43 19.02
N PHE A 95 4.84 1.00 20.23
CA PHE A 95 4.35 0.34 21.42
C PHE A 95 2.82 0.34 21.39
N ASP A 96 2.27 -0.82 21.13
CA ASP A 96 0.85 -1.06 20.90
C ASP A 96 0.32 -2.08 21.89
N LEU A 97 -0.83 -1.76 22.49
CA LEU A 97 -1.54 -2.65 23.39
C LEU A 97 -2.92 -2.98 22.81
N CYS A 98 -3.33 -4.22 23.01
CA CYS A 98 -4.72 -4.61 22.83
C CYS A 98 -5.56 -4.14 24.00
N GLU A 99 -6.88 -4.16 23.82
CA GLU A 99 -7.87 -3.78 24.81
C GLU A 99 -7.73 -4.52 26.15
N LYS A 100 -7.20 -5.75 26.14
CA LYS A 100 -6.95 -6.52 27.37
C LYS A 100 -5.68 -6.09 28.12
N CYS A 101 -4.73 -5.46 27.44
CA CYS A 101 -3.41 -5.11 28.00
C CYS A 101 -3.26 -3.63 28.35
N ILE A 102 -4.18 -2.75 27.93
CA ILE A 102 -4.07 -1.31 28.23
C ILE A 102 -4.05 -0.99 29.74
N GLY A 103 -4.70 -1.84 30.56
CA GLY A 103 -4.77 -1.66 32.01
C GLY A 103 -3.54 -2.15 32.79
N THR A 104 -2.57 -2.78 32.12
CA THR A 104 -1.43 -3.43 32.79
C THR A 104 -0.13 -2.62 32.73
N THR A 105 -0.15 -1.41 32.18
CA THR A 105 1.06 -0.59 31.95
C THR A 105 1.30 0.53 32.98
N PRO A 106 2.54 1.04 33.09
CA PRO A 106 2.88 2.13 34.01
C PRO A 106 2.07 3.41 33.72
N LYS A 107 1.57 4.05 34.79
CA LYS A 107 0.72 5.27 34.72
C LYS A 107 1.36 6.48 34.00
N ASN A 108 2.66 6.42 33.71
CA ASN A 108 3.43 7.52 33.09
C ASN A 108 3.36 7.53 31.55
N HIS A 109 2.62 6.62 30.92
CA HIS A 109 2.42 6.59 29.47
C HIS A 109 1.00 7.05 29.10
N THR A 110 0.89 7.92 28.10
CA THR A 110 -0.39 8.34 27.52
C THR A 110 -0.63 7.59 26.22
N PHE A 111 -1.80 6.99 26.08
CA PHE A 111 -2.16 6.15 24.93
C PHE A 111 -3.24 6.83 24.09
N LYS A 112 -3.04 6.85 22.78
CA LYS A 112 -4.06 7.24 21.81
C LYS A 112 -4.86 6.01 21.42
N ILE A 113 -6.18 6.11 21.54
CA ILE A 113 -7.09 5.11 20.99
C ILE A 113 -7.08 5.25 19.47
N ILE A 114 -6.70 4.18 18.79
CA ILE A 114 -6.84 4.06 17.34
C ILE A 114 -8.20 3.41 17.09
N SER A 115 -9.25 4.22 17.18
CA SER A 115 -10.66 3.83 16.98
C SER A 115 -11.05 3.70 15.51
N ASN A 116 -10.08 3.77 14.60
CA ASN A 116 -10.35 3.86 13.18
C ASN A 116 -10.86 2.51 12.65
N ARG A 117 -12.19 2.35 12.70
CA ARG A 117 -12.98 1.24 12.14
C ARG A 117 -12.76 1.02 10.63
N TYR A 118 -11.97 1.89 9.99
CA TYR A 118 -11.70 1.90 8.55
C TYR A 118 -10.29 1.42 8.16
N LEU A 119 -9.56 0.74 9.05
CA LEU A 119 -8.30 0.07 8.71
C LEU A 119 -8.52 -1.26 7.95
N ARG A 120 -9.41 -1.28 6.94
CA ARG A 120 -9.39 -2.31 5.87
C ARG A 120 -8.42 -1.94 4.72
N ALA A 121 -7.63 -0.87 4.88
CA ALA A 121 -6.72 -0.39 3.85
C ALA A 121 -5.29 -0.97 3.89
N CYS A 122 -4.93 -1.85 4.85
CA CYS A 122 -3.52 -2.24 5.03
C CYS A 122 -3.15 -3.70 4.69
N ASN A 123 -4.09 -4.60 4.41
CA ASN A 123 -3.74 -6.04 4.26
C ASN A 123 -3.81 -6.64 2.87
N HIS A 124 -4.24 -5.90 1.84
CA HIS A 124 -4.02 -6.36 0.47
C HIS A 124 -2.52 -6.52 0.17
N LYS A 125 -1.65 -5.71 0.77
CA LYS A 125 -0.20 -5.79 0.58
C LYS A 125 0.42 -7.02 1.27
N LEU A 126 0.07 -7.28 2.53
CA LEU A 126 0.64 -8.39 3.29
C LEU A 126 0.03 -9.75 2.89
N LEU A 127 -1.25 -9.77 2.51
CA LEU A 127 -1.89 -10.98 1.98
C LEU A 127 -1.39 -11.28 0.57
N ALA A 128 -1.30 -10.30 -0.34
CA ALA A 128 -0.71 -10.52 -1.66
C ALA A 128 0.77 -10.92 -1.56
N GLN A 129 1.55 -10.28 -0.68
CA GLN A 129 2.95 -10.64 -0.44
C GLN A 129 3.08 -12.08 0.09
N ARG A 130 2.27 -12.48 1.07
CA ARG A 130 2.29 -13.87 1.61
C ARG A 130 1.73 -14.91 0.65
N VAL A 131 0.73 -14.54 -0.15
CA VAL A 131 0.20 -15.41 -1.22
C VAL A 131 1.26 -15.60 -2.30
N LEU A 132 2.02 -14.55 -2.67
CA LEU A 132 3.16 -14.69 -3.58
C LEU A 132 4.30 -15.53 -2.95
N GLU A 133 4.60 -15.35 -1.66
CA GLU A 133 5.59 -16.18 -0.92
C GLU A 133 5.19 -17.67 -0.85
N VAL A 134 3.88 -17.98 -0.82
CA VAL A 134 3.35 -19.36 -0.72
C VAL A 134 3.09 -19.99 -2.09
N ILE A 135 2.68 -19.22 -3.11
CA ILE A 135 2.39 -19.71 -4.47
C ILE A 135 3.65 -19.77 -5.34
N TYR A 136 4.64 -18.91 -5.09
CA TYR A 136 5.89 -18.88 -5.86
C TYR A 136 7.16 -19.30 -5.08
N PRO A 137 7.20 -20.43 -4.36
CA PRO A 137 8.46 -20.97 -3.84
C PRO A 137 9.46 -21.31 -4.96
N SER A 138 8.97 -21.55 -6.18
CA SER A 138 9.77 -22.00 -7.33
C SER A 138 10.31 -20.89 -8.24
N LEU A 139 9.98 -19.60 -7.99
CA LEU A 139 10.57 -18.46 -8.72
C LEU A 139 11.68 -17.75 -7.92
N VAL A 140 12.13 -18.34 -6.82
CA VAL A 140 13.26 -17.83 -6.01
C VAL A 140 14.61 -18.10 -6.68
N ASP A 141 14.61 -18.51 -7.95
CA ASP A 141 15.81 -18.59 -8.76
C ASP A 141 15.80 -17.49 -9.84
N SER A 142 16.76 -16.57 -9.71
CA SER A 142 17.09 -15.41 -10.56
C SER A 142 16.37 -14.05 -10.29
N ASN A 143 17.05 -13.18 -9.54
CA ASN A 143 17.14 -11.71 -9.75
C ASN A 143 15.88 -10.86 -10.08
N SER A 144 14.87 -10.86 -9.21
CA SER A 144 14.44 -9.65 -8.46
C SER A 144 12.95 -9.66 -8.09
N TYR A 145 12.71 -9.68 -6.78
CA TYR A 145 11.39 -9.42 -6.19
C TYR A 145 10.77 -8.13 -6.74
N ALA A 146 11.58 -7.11 -7.00
CA ALA A 146 11.14 -5.86 -7.61
C ALA A 146 10.44 -6.04 -8.97
N LEU A 147 11.02 -6.80 -9.91
CA LEU A 147 10.37 -7.07 -11.19
C LEU A 147 9.12 -7.95 -11.02
N ALA A 148 9.18 -8.96 -10.15
CA ALA A 148 8.08 -9.89 -9.92
C ALA A 148 6.81 -9.21 -9.36
N THR A 149 6.96 -8.09 -8.66
CA THR A 149 5.82 -7.33 -8.10
C THR A 149 5.12 -6.40 -9.11
N THR A 150 5.56 -6.38 -10.38
CA THR A 150 4.99 -5.50 -11.41
C THR A 150 3.54 -5.90 -11.75
N PRO A 151 2.56 -4.99 -11.67
CA PRO A 151 1.18 -5.25 -12.11
C PRO A 151 1.11 -5.27 -13.64
N THR A 152 1.42 -6.42 -14.25
CA THR A 152 1.59 -6.57 -15.71
C THR A 152 0.33 -6.31 -16.52
N ASP A 153 -0.84 -6.39 -15.89
CA ASP A 153 -2.13 -5.99 -16.48
C ASP A 153 -2.29 -4.46 -16.62
N THR A 154 -1.44 -3.67 -15.96
CA THR A 154 -1.56 -2.22 -15.86
C THR A 154 -0.31 -1.48 -16.34
N VAL A 155 0.87 -2.03 -16.05
CA VAL A 155 2.16 -1.43 -16.40
C VAL A 155 3.16 -2.50 -16.87
N TYR A 156 4.19 -2.07 -17.58
CA TYR A 156 5.34 -2.90 -17.92
C TYR A 156 6.64 -2.13 -17.69
N ILE A 157 7.74 -2.87 -17.51
CA ILE A 157 9.08 -2.30 -17.30
C ILE A 157 9.86 -2.47 -18.60
N ALA A 158 10.45 -1.38 -19.08
CA ALA A 158 11.27 -1.34 -20.29
C ALA A 158 12.40 -0.32 -20.15
N LYS A 159 13.26 -0.17 -21.16
CA LYS A 159 14.28 0.90 -21.18
C LYS A 159 13.58 2.26 -21.16
N SER A 160 13.97 3.13 -20.23
CA SER A 160 13.40 4.47 -20.07
C SER A 160 13.58 5.30 -21.34
N SER A 161 12.63 6.19 -21.60
CA SER A 161 12.72 7.21 -22.66
C SER A 161 13.69 8.35 -22.28
N LEU A 162 14.04 8.46 -21.01
CA LEU A 162 14.93 9.49 -20.49
C LEU A 162 16.42 9.10 -20.70
N PRO A 163 17.28 10.05 -21.09
CA PRO A 163 18.71 9.80 -21.25
C PRO A 163 19.36 9.29 -19.95
N ASN A 164 20.10 8.18 -20.04
CA ASN A 164 20.86 7.59 -18.92
C ASN A 164 20.04 7.18 -17.69
N ALA A 165 18.71 7.08 -17.76
CA ALA A 165 17.85 6.70 -16.63
C ALA A 165 17.73 5.18 -16.42
N GLY A 166 18.24 4.36 -17.35
CA GLY A 166 18.18 2.90 -17.25
C GLY A 166 16.79 2.35 -17.59
N LEU A 167 16.16 1.63 -16.66
CA LEU A 167 14.81 1.11 -16.82
C LEU A 167 13.75 2.13 -16.36
N GLY A 168 12.58 2.09 -16.97
CA GLY A 168 11.41 2.90 -16.66
C GLY A 168 10.15 2.05 -16.61
N VAL A 169 9.08 2.62 -16.06
CA VAL A 169 7.75 1.98 -16.00
C VAL A 169 6.82 2.64 -16.98
N PHE A 170 6.10 1.86 -17.77
CA PHE A 170 5.22 2.34 -18.83
C PHE A 170 3.81 1.77 -18.66
N ALA A 171 2.81 2.53 -19.09
CA ALA A 171 1.42 2.09 -19.02
C ALA A 171 1.10 1.02 -20.10
N SER A 172 0.66 -0.18 -19.70
CA SER A 172 0.18 -1.21 -20.65
C SER A 172 -1.29 -1.01 -21.03
N ARG A 173 -2.03 -0.25 -20.22
CA ARG A 173 -3.39 0.21 -20.49
C ARG A 173 -3.55 1.64 -20.00
N ARG A 174 -4.64 2.29 -20.40
CA ARG A 174 -4.99 3.62 -19.89
C ARG A 174 -5.15 3.60 -18.37
N ILE A 175 -4.41 4.46 -17.67
CA ILE A 175 -4.51 4.69 -16.22
C ILE A 175 -5.29 5.99 -16.02
N ALA A 176 -6.42 5.90 -15.32
CA ALA A 176 -7.23 7.07 -15.02
C ALA A 176 -6.53 8.00 -14.02
N ARG A 177 -6.75 9.32 -14.16
CA ARG A 177 -6.38 10.31 -13.14
C ARG A 177 -6.89 9.88 -11.78
N PHE A 178 -6.08 10.10 -10.75
CA PHE A 178 -6.33 9.71 -9.36
C PHE A 178 -6.25 8.20 -9.08
N SER A 179 -5.64 7.41 -9.97
CA SER A 179 -5.18 6.05 -9.65
C SER A 179 -3.95 6.10 -8.74
N TYR A 180 -3.93 5.26 -7.71
CA TYR A 180 -2.85 5.16 -6.72
C TYR A 180 -2.00 3.92 -6.96
N PHE A 181 -0.69 4.05 -6.74
CA PHE A 181 0.28 2.97 -6.76
C PHE A 181 1.09 3.00 -5.46
N GLY A 182 1.30 1.85 -4.84
CA GLY A 182 2.08 1.80 -3.61
C GLY A 182 1.61 0.75 -2.62
N PRO A 183 2.20 0.77 -1.41
CA PRO A 183 3.28 1.68 -1.02
C PRO A 183 4.64 1.35 -1.68
N TYR A 184 5.51 2.35 -1.84
CA TYR A 184 6.93 2.19 -2.19
C TYR A 184 7.62 1.30 -1.15
N VAL A 185 8.37 0.29 -1.60
CA VAL A 185 9.01 -0.70 -0.70
C VAL A 185 10.52 -0.57 -0.76
N GLY A 186 11.14 -0.54 0.42
CA GLY A 186 12.58 -0.55 0.61
C GLY A 186 12.92 -0.67 2.10
N TYR A 187 14.20 -0.64 2.43
CA TYR A 187 14.68 -0.64 3.80
C TYR A 187 14.45 0.73 4.46
N LYS A 188 13.85 0.73 5.65
CA LYS A 188 13.76 1.94 6.49
C LYS A 188 15.10 2.18 7.14
N ARG A 189 15.66 3.38 7.01
CA ARG A 189 16.89 3.76 7.73
C ARG A 189 16.76 5.11 8.43
N SER A 190 17.53 5.28 9.51
CA SER A 190 17.53 6.49 10.33
C SER A 190 18.27 7.66 9.65
N VAL A 191 17.88 8.88 10.02
CA VAL A 191 18.42 10.14 9.50
C VAL A 191 19.92 10.30 9.78
N ASP A 192 20.45 9.70 10.85
CA ASP A 192 21.87 9.82 11.21
C ASP A 192 22.84 9.21 10.18
N LEU A 193 22.32 8.42 9.23
CA LEU A 193 23.08 7.74 8.19
C LEU A 193 23.05 8.49 6.82
N ILE A 194 22.83 9.82 6.83
CA ILE A 194 22.66 10.68 5.63
C ILE A 194 23.76 10.50 4.56
N HIS A 195 25.00 10.17 4.93
CA HIS A 195 26.15 10.12 4.03
C HIS A 195 26.19 8.90 3.06
N GLY A 196 25.04 8.29 2.76
CA GLY A 196 24.96 7.14 1.83
C GLY A 196 23.58 6.86 1.25
N ALA A 197 22.64 7.81 1.30
CA ALA A 197 21.31 7.62 0.73
C ALA A 197 21.41 7.40 -0.79
N SER A 198 20.93 6.23 -1.26
CA SER A 198 20.96 5.88 -2.68
C SER A 198 20.03 6.78 -3.50
N SER A 199 20.19 6.77 -4.83
CA SER A 199 19.22 7.41 -5.75
C SER A 199 17.80 6.80 -5.69
N TYR A 200 17.62 5.69 -4.97
CA TYR A 200 16.34 5.02 -4.75
C TYR A 200 15.74 5.33 -3.37
N ALA A 201 16.35 6.25 -2.61
CA ALA A 201 15.89 6.62 -1.29
C ALA A 201 14.86 7.76 -1.36
N TRP A 202 13.75 7.59 -0.64
CA TRP A 202 12.76 8.64 -0.43
C TRP A 202 12.74 9.09 1.02
N ASN A 203 12.66 10.41 1.22
CA ASN A 203 12.46 11.02 2.53
C ASN A 203 11.00 10.89 2.98
N VAL A 204 10.80 10.45 4.22
CA VAL A 204 9.50 10.49 4.88
C VAL A 204 9.52 11.66 5.86
N LEU A 205 8.69 12.66 5.58
CA LEU A 205 8.64 13.90 6.36
C LEU A 205 7.60 13.82 7.48
N ASP A 206 7.86 14.51 8.59
CA ASP A 206 6.88 14.80 9.62
C ASP A 206 5.93 15.93 9.19
N LYS A 207 5.00 16.31 10.08
CA LYS A 207 4.04 17.40 9.82
C LYS A 207 4.68 18.78 9.74
N SER A 208 5.89 18.93 10.26
CA SER A 208 6.67 20.16 10.30
C SER A 208 7.65 20.27 9.12
N GLY A 209 7.69 19.25 8.25
CA GLY A 209 8.59 19.18 7.10
C GLY A 209 9.97 18.59 7.40
N ASN A 210 10.22 18.12 8.63
CA ASN A 210 11.50 17.48 8.98
C ASN A 210 11.53 16.04 8.48
N VAL A 211 12.68 15.59 8.01
CA VAL A 211 12.90 14.19 7.64
C VAL A 211 12.87 13.32 8.91
N MET A 212 11.96 12.36 8.98
CA MET A 212 11.90 11.39 10.10
C MET A 212 12.77 10.15 9.85
N TYR A 213 12.77 9.67 8.62
CA TYR A 213 13.56 8.53 8.14
C TYR A 213 13.48 8.48 6.61
N TYR A 214 14.22 7.57 6.00
CA TYR A 214 14.12 7.30 4.57
C TYR A 214 13.79 5.84 4.27
N ILE A 215 13.14 5.62 3.13
CA ILE A 215 12.85 4.30 2.56
C ILE A 215 13.77 4.11 1.35
N ASP A 216 14.72 3.19 1.46
CA ASP A 216 15.76 2.94 0.46
C ASP A 216 15.50 1.64 -0.31
N ALA A 217 15.18 1.78 -1.61
CA ALA A 217 14.87 0.66 -2.50
C ALA A 217 16.07 0.21 -3.36
N VAL A 218 17.30 0.49 -2.93
CA VAL A 218 18.52 0.11 -3.66
C VAL A 218 18.57 -1.40 -3.94
N ASP A 219 18.19 -2.23 -2.96
CA ASP A 219 18.19 -3.68 -3.11
C ASP A 219 16.93 -4.19 -3.83
N PRO A 220 17.05 -4.71 -5.07
CA PRO A 220 15.92 -5.21 -5.85
C PRO A 220 15.28 -6.49 -5.27
N LYS A 221 15.91 -7.15 -4.30
CA LYS A 221 15.31 -8.29 -3.58
C LYS A 221 14.38 -7.83 -2.45
N ASN A 222 14.55 -6.61 -1.96
CA ASN A 222 13.81 -6.04 -0.83
C ASN A 222 13.05 -4.77 -1.21
N SER A 223 12.73 -4.61 -2.49
CA SER A 223 11.97 -3.48 -3.03
C SER A 223 10.98 -3.93 -4.09
N ASN A 224 10.01 -3.09 -4.44
CA ASN A 224 8.99 -3.39 -5.44
C ASN A 224 9.21 -2.62 -6.75
N TRP A 225 8.37 -2.89 -7.74
CA TRP A 225 8.42 -2.30 -9.08
C TRP A 225 8.45 -0.76 -9.11
N LEU A 226 7.96 -0.09 -8.07
CA LEU A 226 7.96 1.37 -7.99
C LEU A 226 9.37 1.97 -7.98
N ARG A 227 10.39 1.19 -7.61
CA ARG A 227 11.80 1.61 -7.69
C ARG A 227 12.22 2.00 -9.11
N PHE A 228 11.52 1.52 -10.14
CA PHE A 228 11.85 1.77 -11.55
C PHE A 228 11.12 2.99 -12.13
N VAL A 229 10.26 3.66 -11.37
CA VAL A 229 9.58 4.89 -11.83
C VAL A 229 10.58 6.03 -11.80
N ASN A 230 10.78 6.71 -12.93
CA ASN A 230 11.81 7.75 -13.07
C ASN A 230 11.34 9.16 -12.68
N CYS A 231 12.31 10.05 -12.46
CA CYS A 231 12.07 11.48 -12.36
C CYS A 231 12.05 12.11 -13.76
N PRO A 232 11.03 12.91 -14.11
CA PRO A 232 11.02 13.59 -15.40
C PRO A 232 12.18 14.61 -15.49
N ASN A 233 12.72 14.80 -16.69
CA ASN A 233 13.70 15.88 -16.96
C ASN A 233 13.01 17.20 -17.34
N ASN A 234 11.71 17.16 -17.64
CA ASN A 234 10.85 18.31 -17.83
C ASN A 234 9.57 18.11 -17.01
N PHE A 235 9.25 19.06 -16.13
CA PHE A 235 8.11 18.96 -15.22
C PHE A 235 6.77 18.75 -15.93
N ALA A 236 6.60 19.24 -17.17
CA ALA A 236 5.39 19.02 -17.97
C ALA A 236 5.14 17.53 -18.29
N GLN A 237 6.18 16.69 -18.26
CA GLN A 237 6.07 15.25 -18.46
C GLN A 237 5.54 14.51 -17.23
N ARG A 238 5.61 15.14 -16.05
CA ARG A 238 5.17 14.53 -14.79
C ARG A 238 3.71 14.11 -14.90
N ASN A 239 3.46 12.85 -14.59
CA ASN A 239 2.11 12.31 -14.55
C ASN A 239 1.80 11.62 -13.21
N LEU A 240 2.78 11.52 -12.31
CA LEU A 240 2.63 11.06 -10.93
C LEU A 240 3.05 12.13 -9.90
N MET A 241 2.40 12.10 -8.75
CA MET A 241 2.77 12.83 -7.54
C MET A 241 3.03 11.84 -6.41
N SER A 242 4.10 12.05 -5.63
CA SER A 242 4.34 11.28 -4.41
C SER A 242 3.53 11.84 -3.24
N LEU A 243 3.03 10.94 -2.38
CA LEU A 243 2.23 11.25 -1.21
C LEU A 243 2.75 10.43 -0.03
N VAL A 244 2.83 11.03 1.15
CA VAL A 244 3.07 10.29 2.40
C VAL A 244 1.74 10.02 3.09
N TYR A 245 1.46 8.75 3.37
CA TYR A 245 0.28 8.33 4.11
C TYR A 245 0.67 7.31 5.19
N HIS A 246 0.41 7.63 6.46
CA HIS A 246 0.75 6.80 7.62
C HIS A 246 2.22 6.33 7.70
N GLY A 247 3.16 7.11 7.18
CA GLY A 247 4.59 6.79 7.19
C GLY A 247 5.06 5.94 6.01
N ASP A 248 4.18 5.69 5.03
CA ASP A 248 4.55 5.05 3.77
C ASP A 248 4.34 6.02 2.59
N ILE A 249 5.02 5.74 1.48
CA ILE A 249 4.99 6.58 0.28
C ILE A 249 4.16 5.92 -0.81
N PHE A 250 3.30 6.70 -1.45
CA PHE A 250 2.43 6.28 -2.56
C PHE A 250 2.61 7.22 -3.74
N TYR A 251 2.38 6.74 -4.95
CA TYR A 251 2.30 7.54 -6.15
C TYR A 251 0.86 7.67 -6.62
N LEU A 252 0.48 8.88 -7.00
CA LEU A 252 -0.86 9.22 -7.47
C LEU A 252 -0.77 9.81 -8.85
N SER A 253 -1.54 9.26 -9.80
CA SER A 253 -1.68 9.86 -11.12
C SER A 253 -2.41 11.20 -11.04
N ILE A 254 -1.78 12.26 -11.58
CA ILE A 254 -2.33 13.63 -11.57
C ILE A 254 -3.06 13.98 -12.86
N ARG A 255 -2.98 13.10 -13.87
CA ARG A 255 -3.72 13.13 -15.13
C ARG A 255 -3.97 11.70 -15.61
N ASN A 256 -4.78 11.54 -16.65
CA ASN A 256 -4.85 10.28 -17.36
C ASN A 256 -3.49 9.99 -18.00
N ILE A 257 -3.06 8.73 -17.93
CA ILE A 257 -1.83 8.22 -18.54
C ILE A 257 -2.25 7.24 -19.63
N GLU A 258 -1.96 7.57 -20.87
CA GLU A 258 -2.32 6.77 -22.04
C GLU A 258 -1.33 5.62 -22.23
N VAL A 259 -1.74 4.63 -23.04
CA VAL A 259 -0.92 3.43 -23.29
C VAL A 259 0.43 3.83 -23.89
N GLY A 260 1.51 3.26 -23.35
CA GLY A 260 2.88 3.53 -23.77
C GLY A 260 3.53 4.78 -23.16
N GLU A 261 2.79 5.59 -22.40
CA GLU A 261 3.41 6.69 -21.65
C GLU A 261 4.24 6.16 -20.48
N GLU A 262 5.42 6.76 -20.25
CA GLU A 262 6.26 6.48 -19.10
C GLU A 262 5.66 7.13 -17.84
N LEU A 263 5.59 6.38 -16.76
CA LEU A 263 5.20 6.86 -15.44
C LEU A 263 6.38 7.63 -14.83
N LEU A 264 6.14 8.91 -14.50
CA LEU A 264 7.17 9.85 -14.08
C LEU A 264 6.74 10.62 -12.83
N VAL A 265 7.55 10.54 -11.77
CA VAL A 265 7.30 11.14 -10.45
C VAL A 265 8.41 12.10 -10.06
N TYR A 266 8.07 13.26 -9.49
CA TYR A 266 9.07 14.23 -9.07
C TYR A 266 9.74 13.85 -7.75
N TYR A 267 11.07 13.71 -7.73
CA TYR A 267 11.84 13.25 -6.55
C TYR A 267 12.06 14.33 -5.47
N GLY A 268 11.84 15.60 -5.80
CA GLY A 268 12.11 16.73 -4.91
C GLY A 268 13.26 17.63 -5.41
N ASP A 269 13.33 18.83 -4.83
CA ASP A 269 14.16 19.93 -5.33
C ASP A 269 15.66 19.62 -5.31
N ALA A 270 16.14 18.99 -4.24
CA ALA A 270 17.54 18.59 -4.11
C ALA A 270 18.01 17.60 -5.20
N TYR A 271 17.09 16.82 -5.78
CA TYR A 271 17.39 15.93 -6.90
C TYR A 271 17.24 16.66 -8.24
N ALA A 272 16.25 17.54 -8.35
CA ALA A 272 16.02 18.38 -9.52
C ALA A 272 17.23 19.28 -9.82
N GLU A 273 17.82 19.91 -8.80
CA GLU A 273 19.03 20.71 -8.90
C GLU A 273 20.22 19.90 -9.44
N LYS A 274 20.39 18.66 -8.98
CA LYS A 274 21.45 17.76 -9.49
C LYS A 274 21.28 17.40 -10.96
N LEU A 275 20.04 17.40 -11.45
CA LEU A 275 19.72 17.16 -12.86
C LEU A 275 19.67 18.45 -13.70
N GLY A 276 19.94 19.62 -13.10
CA GLY A 276 19.85 20.91 -13.79
C GLY A 276 18.43 21.31 -14.17
N ILE A 277 17.42 20.81 -13.47
CA ILE A 277 16.00 21.14 -13.70
C ILE A 277 15.70 22.46 -12.99
N ASP A 278 15.12 23.43 -13.70
CA ASP A 278 14.76 24.74 -13.15
C ASP A 278 13.62 24.64 -12.13
N THR A 279 13.98 24.68 -10.84
CA THR A 279 13.05 24.61 -9.70
C THR A 279 12.20 25.88 -9.50
N LYS A 280 12.34 26.93 -10.31
CA LYS A 280 11.53 28.16 -10.19
C LYS A 280 10.16 28.07 -10.84
N GLN A 281 9.92 27.08 -11.71
CA GLN A 281 8.57 26.78 -12.24
C GLN A 281 7.62 26.14 -11.21
N PHE A 282 8.01 26.14 -9.93
CA PHE A 282 7.39 25.38 -8.84
C PHE A 282 6.65 26.28 -7.83
N GLN A 283 6.84 27.60 -7.87
CA GLN A 283 6.18 28.58 -6.99
C GLN A 283 4.89 29.12 -7.58
#